data_AF-A0A2H6IXL5-F1
#
_entry.id   AF-A0A2H6IXL5-F1
#
_cell.length_a   1.000
_cell.length_b   1.000
_cell.length_c   1.000
_cell.angle_alpha   90.00
_cell.angle_beta   90.00
_cell.angle_gamma   90.00
#
_symmetry.space_group_name_H-M   'P 1'
#
loop_
_entity.id
_entity.type
_entity.pdbx_description
1 polymer ?
#
loop_
_entity_poly.entity_id
_entity_poly.type
_entity_poly.pdbx_seq_one_letter_code
_entity_poly.pdbx_strand_id
1 'polypeptide(L)'
;MMSTLGTFDQEKGSRLDLRGAFVRRTDLSNANLHKANLSRADLSGAILRGANLKDTNLFGAILKGADLRDAKNLTVDQLSEAIIDSQTLLPDYIPRSKIKKNRLRLSEGKPRSKKISRRIPRSRK
;
A
#
# COMPACT_ATOMS: atom_id res chain seq x y z
N MET A 1 -14.08 7.94 41.60
CA MET A 1 -14.35 6.87 40.61
C MET A 1 -14.25 7.50 39.23
N MET A 2 -13.26 7.10 38.42
CA MET A 2 -12.98 7.65 37.10
C MET A 2 -13.99 7.13 36.08
N SER A 3 -14.71 8.03 35.41
CA SER A 3 -15.48 7.74 34.19
C SER A 3 -14.86 8.53 33.03
N THR A 4 -13.66 8.12 32.61
CA THR A 4 -13.10 8.55 31.32
C THR A 4 -13.86 7.84 30.21
N LEU A 5 -14.67 8.64 29.50
CA LEU A 5 -15.03 8.53 28.10
C LEU A 5 -14.48 7.28 27.41
N GLY A 6 -15.36 6.33 27.14
CA GLY A 6 -15.14 5.36 26.08
C GLY A 6 -15.01 6.14 24.77
N THR A 7 -13.78 6.42 24.38
CA THR A 7 -13.45 6.77 23.00
C THR A 7 -13.95 5.63 22.13
N PHE A 8 -15.09 5.85 21.49
CA PHE A 8 -15.63 4.97 20.46
C PHE A 8 -14.57 4.85 19.37
N ASP A 9 -13.85 3.72 19.39
CA ASP A 9 -12.96 3.31 18.32
C ASP A 9 -13.74 3.31 16.99
N GLN A 10 -13.50 4.34 16.19
CA GLN A 10 -13.90 4.43 14.80
C GLN A 10 -13.00 3.50 13.96
N GLU A 11 -12.99 2.20 14.28
CA GLU A 11 -12.09 1.17 13.71
C GLU A 11 -12.90 0.03 13.06
N LYS A 12 -14.02 0.33 12.41
CA LYS A 12 -14.73 -0.62 11.53
C LYS A 12 -14.73 -0.19 10.06
N GLY A 13 -13.63 0.37 9.59
CA GLY A 13 -13.26 0.22 8.18
C GLY A 13 -12.71 -1.20 8.03
N SER A 14 -13.52 -2.14 7.53
CA SER A 14 -13.01 -3.45 7.13
C SER A 14 -11.74 -3.24 6.30
N ARG A 15 -10.60 -3.78 6.76
CA ARG A 15 -9.34 -3.84 6.00
C ARG A 15 -9.63 -4.57 4.68
N LEU A 16 -10.05 -3.83 3.67
CA LEU A 16 -10.38 -4.38 2.37
C LEU A 16 -9.09 -4.93 1.77
N ASP A 17 -8.99 -6.26 1.69
CA ASP A 17 -7.81 -6.95 1.18
C ASP A 17 -8.02 -7.25 -0.31
N LEU A 18 -7.37 -6.45 -1.15
CA LEU A 18 -7.39 -6.54 -2.60
C LEU A 18 -5.98 -6.77 -3.14
N ARG A 19 -5.14 -7.46 -2.36
CA ARG A 19 -3.79 -7.83 -2.78
C ARG A 19 -3.80 -8.60 -4.09
N GLY A 20 -3.06 -8.11 -5.08
CA GLY A 20 -2.99 -8.75 -6.39
C GLY A 20 -4.30 -8.76 -7.18
N ALA A 21 -5.32 -8.00 -6.76
CA ALA A 21 -6.60 -7.94 -7.46
C ALA A 21 -6.44 -7.29 -8.85
N PHE A 22 -7.26 -7.72 -9.80
CA PHE A 22 -7.35 -7.11 -11.13
C PHE A 22 -8.55 -6.16 -11.16
N VAL A 23 -8.29 -4.86 -10.98
CA VAL A 23 -9.29 -3.79 -10.82
C VAL A 23 -9.10 -2.71 -11.90
N ARG A 24 -8.72 -3.15 -13.11
CA ARG A 24 -8.36 -2.28 -14.24
C ARG A 24 -9.60 -1.57 -14.76
N ARG A 25 -9.47 -0.28 -15.09
CA ARG A 25 -10.55 0.55 -15.66
C ARG A 25 -11.84 0.55 -14.84
N THR A 26 -11.76 0.25 -13.54
CA THR A 26 -12.90 0.31 -12.63
C THR A 26 -13.10 1.73 -12.13
N ASP A 27 -14.35 2.14 -12.00
CA ASP A 27 -14.70 3.37 -11.31
C ASP A 27 -14.72 3.15 -9.79
N LEU A 28 -13.73 3.75 -9.12
CA LEU A 28 -13.57 3.78 -7.66
C LEU A 28 -13.69 5.23 -7.15
N SER A 29 -14.36 6.10 -7.90
CA SER A 29 -14.57 7.48 -7.51
C SER A 29 -15.28 7.57 -6.16
N ASN A 30 -14.77 8.41 -5.27
CA ASN A 30 -15.26 8.60 -3.90
C ASN A 30 -15.24 7.34 -3.01
N ALA A 31 -14.59 6.25 -3.43
CA ALA A 31 -14.50 5.03 -2.63
C ALA A 31 -13.75 5.28 -1.31
N ASN A 32 -14.23 4.67 -0.23
CA ASN A 32 -13.52 4.66 1.04
C ASN A 32 -12.52 3.49 1.06
N LEU A 33 -11.26 3.77 0.72
CA LEU A 33 -10.16 2.79 0.70
C LEU A 33 -9.24 2.95 1.92
N HIS A 34 -9.74 3.56 3.00
CA HIS A 34 -9.00 3.76 4.23
C HIS A 34 -8.46 2.43 4.77
N LYS A 35 -7.14 2.34 5.00
CA LYS A 35 -6.43 1.12 5.44
C LYS A 35 -6.58 -0.10 4.51
N ALA A 36 -7.05 0.08 3.26
CA ALA A 36 -7.16 -1.02 2.31
C ALA A 36 -5.76 -1.54 1.91
N ASN A 37 -5.67 -2.83 1.64
CA ASN A 37 -4.46 -3.46 1.13
C ASN A 37 -4.59 -3.69 -0.37
N LEU A 38 -3.99 -2.81 -1.17
CA LEU A 38 -3.95 -2.87 -2.63
C LEU A 38 -2.55 -3.27 -3.13
N SER A 39 -1.71 -3.84 -2.26
CA SER A 39 -0.35 -4.20 -2.67
C SER A 39 -0.37 -5.18 -3.84
N ARG A 40 0.42 -4.88 -4.87
CA ARG A 40 0.51 -5.60 -6.14
C ARG A 40 -0.79 -5.70 -6.96
N ALA A 41 -1.83 -4.95 -6.61
CA ALA A 41 -3.06 -4.90 -7.41
C ALA A 41 -2.81 -4.22 -8.77
N ASP A 42 -3.53 -4.64 -9.81
CA ASP A 42 -3.55 -3.97 -11.11
C ASP A 42 -4.74 -3.01 -11.19
N LEU A 43 -4.46 -1.72 -11.00
CA LEU A 43 -5.40 -0.59 -11.06
C LEU A 43 -5.20 0.21 -12.36
N SER A 44 -4.61 -0.40 -13.41
CA SER A 44 -4.33 0.30 -14.67
C SER A 44 -5.62 0.94 -15.23
N GLY A 45 -5.58 2.25 -15.48
CA GLY A 45 -6.72 3.01 -15.99
C GLY A 45 -7.91 3.16 -15.04
N ALA A 46 -7.79 2.78 -13.75
CA ALA A 46 -8.87 2.96 -12.78
C ALA A 46 -9.12 4.46 -12.49
N ILE A 47 -10.36 4.80 -12.17
CA ILE A 47 -10.77 6.16 -11.77
C ILE A 47 -10.86 6.20 -10.25
N LEU A 48 -9.99 6.96 -9.59
CA LEU A 48 -9.86 7.07 -8.14
C LEU A 48 -10.18 8.47 -7.64
N ARG A 49 -10.94 9.25 -8.42
CA ARG A 49 -11.23 10.64 -8.11
C ARG A 49 -11.99 10.78 -6.80
N GLY A 50 -11.51 11.62 -5.88
CA GLY A 50 -12.16 11.81 -4.58
C GLY A 50 -12.02 10.62 -3.61
N ALA A 51 -11.37 9.52 -3.99
CA ALA A 51 -11.23 8.34 -3.13
C ALA A 51 -10.41 8.66 -1.88
N ASN A 52 -10.80 8.08 -0.74
CA ASN A 52 -10.05 8.20 0.51
C ASN A 52 -8.96 7.13 0.56
N LEU A 53 -7.70 7.54 0.34
CA LEU A 53 -6.53 6.66 0.31
C LEU A 53 -5.72 6.71 1.63
N LYS A 54 -6.32 7.20 2.72
CA LYS A 54 -5.65 7.29 4.02
C LYS A 54 -5.17 5.91 4.47
N ASP A 55 -3.88 5.77 4.73
CA ASP A 55 -3.23 4.53 5.21
C ASP A 55 -3.40 3.31 4.27
N THR A 56 -3.73 3.52 3.00
CA THR A 56 -3.80 2.45 1.99
C THR A 56 -2.41 1.92 1.65
N ASN A 57 -2.25 0.61 1.58
CA ASN A 57 -1.01 -0.02 1.11
C ASN A 57 -1.03 -0.17 -0.42
N LEU A 58 -0.22 0.63 -1.12
CA LEU A 58 -0.05 0.60 -2.57
C LEU A 58 1.27 -0.04 -3.03
N PHE A 59 1.96 -0.77 -2.14
CA PHE A 59 3.26 -1.39 -2.46
C PHE A 59 3.17 -2.27 -3.71
N GLY A 60 3.91 -1.91 -4.77
CA GLY A 60 3.93 -2.61 -6.04
C GLY A 60 2.63 -2.57 -6.85
N ALA A 61 1.63 -1.76 -6.45
CA ALA A 61 0.40 -1.61 -7.21
C ALA A 61 0.67 -0.97 -8.58
N ILE A 62 -0.05 -1.40 -9.62
CA ILE A 62 0.07 -0.86 -10.97
C ILE A 62 -1.01 0.21 -11.17
N LEU A 63 -0.60 1.47 -11.25
CA LEU A 63 -1.47 2.65 -11.40
C LEU A 63 -1.26 3.36 -12.76
N LYS A 64 -0.75 2.63 -13.75
CA LYS A 64 -0.51 3.17 -15.10
C LYS A 64 -1.80 3.72 -15.70
N GLY A 65 -1.78 4.98 -16.13
CA GLY A 65 -2.97 5.66 -16.66
C GLY A 65 -4.15 5.82 -15.68
N ALA A 66 -3.97 5.54 -14.38
CA ALA A 66 -5.03 5.75 -13.39
C ALA A 66 -5.27 7.25 -13.14
N ASP A 67 -6.51 7.61 -12.82
CA ASP A 67 -6.90 8.99 -12.49
C ASP A 67 -7.02 9.17 -10.97
N LEU A 68 -6.01 9.77 -10.35
CA LEU A 68 -5.94 10.09 -8.91
C LEU A 68 -6.25 11.56 -8.63
N ARG A 69 -6.72 12.35 -9.60
CA ARG A 69 -7.10 13.75 -9.34
C ARG A 69 -8.14 13.80 -8.23
N ASP A 70 -8.06 14.81 -7.36
CA ASP A 70 -8.97 14.97 -6.23
C ASP A 70 -8.94 13.84 -5.18
N ALA A 71 -8.07 12.82 -5.32
CA ALA A 71 -7.93 11.79 -4.30
C ALA A 71 -7.51 12.40 -2.96
N LYS A 72 -7.99 11.84 -1.87
CA LYS A 72 -7.83 12.38 -0.52
C LYS A 72 -6.84 11.53 0.27
N ASN A 73 -6.04 12.19 1.10
CA ASN A 73 -5.12 11.54 2.05
C ASN A 73 -4.07 10.62 1.41
N LEU A 74 -3.83 10.77 0.10
CA LEU A 74 -2.72 10.10 -0.57
C LEU A 74 -1.42 10.84 -0.24
N THR A 75 -0.36 10.09 0.03
CA THR A 75 0.97 10.65 0.31
C THR A 75 1.98 10.27 -0.78
N VAL A 76 3.08 11.02 -0.85
CA VAL A 76 4.21 10.69 -1.73
C VAL A 76 4.77 9.30 -1.41
N ASP A 77 4.84 8.93 -0.13
CA ASP A 77 5.39 7.65 0.30
C ASP A 77 4.52 6.46 -0.10
N GLN A 78 3.19 6.62 -0.14
CA GLN A 78 2.31 5.58 -0.67
C GLN A 78 2.51 5.38 -2.18
N LEU A 79 2.84 6.44 -2.93
CA LEU A 79 3.08 6.38 -4.37
C LEU A 79 4.52 5.99 -4.75
N SER A 80 5.49 6.21 -3.87
CA SER A 80 6.92 5.95 -4.15
C SER A 80 7.20 4.47 -4.41
N GLU A 81 6.35 3.59 -3.86
CA GLU A 81 6.40 2.14 -4.01
C GLU A 81 5.43 1.61 -5.08
N ALA A 82 4.62 2.48 -5.70
CA ALA A 82 3.68 2.12 -6.75
C ALA A 82 4.28 2.30 -8.15
N ILE A 83 3.73 1.58 -9.13
CA ILE A 83 4.13 1.66 -10.52
C ILE A 83 3.21 2.65 -11.24
N ILE A 84 3.71 3.87 -11.46
CA ILE A 84 3.05 4.95 -12.23
C ILE A 84 3.80 5.27 -13.52
N ASP A 85 3.09 5.84 -14.51
CA ASP A 85 3.65 6.30 -15.79
C ASP A 85 3.24 7.73 -16.12
N SER A 86 3.64 8.25 -17.28
CA SER A 86 3.33 9.63 -17.69
C SER A 86 1.85 9.88 -17.88
N GLN A 87 1.03 8.82 -18.00
CA GLN A 87 -0.42 8.91 -18.18
C GLN A 87 -1.17 8.87 -16.85
N THR A 88 -0.53 8.45 -15.75
CA THR A 88 -1.12 8.54 -14.42
C THR A 88 -1.39 10.00 -14.05
N LEU A 89 -2.65 10.35 -13.82
CA LEU A 89 -3.06 11.69 -13.41
C LEU A 89 -2.96 11.79 -11.89
N LEU A 90 -2.04 12.60 -11.39
CA LEU A 90 -1.79 12.76 -9.95
C LEU A 90 -2.70 13.85 -9.34
N PRO A 91 -2.93 13.82 -8.01
CA PRO A 91 -3.51 14.96 -7.32
C PRO A 91 -2.59 16.19 -7.42
N ASP A 92 -3.16 17.39 -7.54
CA ASP A 92 -2.41 18.64 -7.69
C ASP A 92 -1.41 18.91 -6.56
N TYR A 93 -1.71 18.41 -5.36
CA TYR A 93 -0.86 18.57 -4.18
C TYR A 93 0.32 17.56 -4.12
N ILE A 94 0.39 16.58 -5.04
CA ILE A 94 1.52 15.67 -5.18
C ILE A 94 2.21 15.94 -6.53
N PRO A 95 3.19 16.85 -6.57
CA PRO A 95 3.93 17.08 -7.79
C PRO A 95 4.78 15.84 -8.12
N ARG A 96 4.77 15.43 -9.38
CA ARG A 96 5.48 14.24 -9.88
C ARG A 96 6.98 14.24 -9.52
N SER A 97 7.59 15.41 -9.42
CA SER A 97 9.00 15.61 -9.03
C SER A 97 9.32 15.18 -7.59
N LYS A 98 8.33 15.11 -6.70
CA LYS A 98 8.51 14.62 -5.32
C LYS A 98 8.46 13.11 -5.21
N ILE A 99 7.91 12.41 -6.21
CA ILE A 99 7.83 10.94 -6.24
C ILE A 99 9.21 10.38 -6.58
N LYS A 100 10.03 10.20 -5.55
CA LYS A 100 11.32 9.53 -5.66
C LYS A 100 11.07 8.04 -5.74
N LYS A 101 11.33 7.42 -6.90
CA LYS A 101 11.34 5.95 -6.98
C LYS A 101 12.46 5.44 -6.06
N ASN A 102 12.10 4.66 -5.05
CA ASN A 102 13.09 3.99 -4.21
C ASN A 102 13.85 2.96 -5.06
N ARG A 103 14.98 3.37 -5.65
CA ARG A 103 15.91 2.45 -6.34
C ARG A 103 16.54 1.40 -5.40
N LEU A 104 16.29 1.47 -4.09
CA LEU A 104 17.09 0.82 -3.04
C LEU A 104 16.33 -0.06 -2.05
N ARG A 105 15.14 -0.57 -2.37
CA ARG A 105 14.49 -1.64 -1.56
C ARG A 105 14.34 -2.99 -2.27
N LEU A 106 15.25 -3.27 -3.20
CA LEU A 106 15.44 -4.63 -3.76
C LEU A 106 16.49 -5.46 -2.99
N SER A 107 17.05 -4.93 -1.89
CA SER A 107 17.95 -5.67 -1.01
C SER A 107 17.54 -5.51 0.44
N GLU A 108 16.54 -6.27 0.89
CA GLU A 108 16.55 -6.93 2.20
C GLU A 108 15.27 -7.77 2.35
N GLY A 109 15.43 -9.07 2.19
CA GLY A 109 14.33 -10.02 2.30
C GLY A 109 14.66 -11.44 1.87
N LYS A 110 15.89 -11.93 2.04
CA LYS A 110 16.06 -13.38 2.21
C LYS A 110 15.65 -13.69 3.65
N PRO A 111 14.62 -14.53 3.91
CA PRO A 111 14.33 -14.94 5.27
C PRO A 111 15.58 -15.62 5.82
N ARG A 112 16.15 -15.09 6.92
CA ARG A 112 17.19 -15.78 7.67
C ARG A 112 16.59 -17.10 8.12
N SER A 113 16.90 -18.17 7.40
CA SER A 113 16.70 -19.54 7.86
C SER A 113 17.37 -19.64 9.23
N LYS A 114 16.56 -19.79 10.28
CA LYS A 114 17.06 -20.12 11.62
C LYS A 114 17.97 -21.34 11.46
N LYS A 115 19.27 -21.18 11.73
CA LYS A 115 20.17 -22.33 11.85
C LYS A 115 19.64 -23.16 13.01
N ILE A 116 18.96 -24.27 12.70
CA ILE A 116 18.70 -25.32 13.67
C ILE A 116 20.08 -25.90 14.00
N SER A 117 20.63 -25.49 15.13
CA SER A 117 21.84 -26.05 15.71
C SER A 117 21.57 -27.50 16.08
N ARG A 118 21.89 -28.43 15.18
CA ARG A 118 21.97 -29.85 15.53
C ARG A 118 23.34 -30.08 16.17
N ARG A 119 23.39 -30.02 17.50
CA ARG A 119 24.48 -30.59 18.30
C ARG A 119 24.50 -32.10 18.05
N ILE A 120 25.56 -32.60 17.43
CA ILE A 120 25.89 -34.03 17.40
C ILE A 120 26.78 -34.29 18.63
N PRO A 121 26.42 -35.17 19.58
CA PRO A 121 27.32 -35.55 20.66
C PRO A 121 28.43 -36.47 20.11
N ARG A 122 29.69 -36.16 20.42
CA ARG A 122 30.83 -37.06 20.18
C ARG A 122 30.75 -38.22 21.18
N SER A 123 30.57 -39.45 20.69
CA SER A 123 30.82 -40.67 21.45
C SER A 123 32.33 -40.85 21.62
N ARG A 124 32.80 -40.94 22.88
CA ARG A 124 34.16 -41.37 23.21
C ARG A 124 34.31 -42.86 22.90
N LYS A 125 35.38 -43.24 22.22
CA LYS A 125 36.02 -44.56 22.34
C LYS A 125 37.35 -44.35 23.05
#